data_AF-A0A3C0CWS4-F1
#
_entry.id   AF-A0A3C0CWS4-F1
#
_cell.length_a   1.000
_cell.length_b   1.000
_cell.length_c   1.000
_cell.angle_alpha   90.00
_cell.angle_beta   90.00
_cell.angle_gamma   90.00
#
_symmetry.space_group_name_H-M   'P 1'
#
loop_
_entity.id
_entity.type
_entity.pdbx_description
1 polymer ?
#
loop_
_entity_poly.entity_id
_entity_poly.type
_entity_poly.pdbx_seq_one_letter_code
_entity_poly.pdbx_strand_id
1 'polypeptide(L)'
;MIYTRKGKLILAAVVLAIIVVWAAVGKVRSARTNEPVIETEKAARGRIVSTVSASGILQPLTTIDIKSNAGGRVDTLSVDVGSVVKTGQVIARIDPTDTLTVLSQAEADLLAARAKVGQARESMALESQQSAAGIRQARSNYEAARVRLQQAEAQAEAQPSITKFAIAQAEAGYRSAQETLRQLKSAGVPQGTAQIRAAYNQAKASLDKAKRNYDRQKNLFDKGFIPASTLDSATLDYETAKA
;
A
#
# COMPACT_ATOMS: atom_id res chain seq x y z
N MET A 1 -82.23 161.54 -94.14
CA MET A 1 -82.41 160.97 -92.77
C MET A 1 -82.73 159.48 -92.94
N ILE A 2 -81.72 158.59 -92.93
CA ILE A 2 -81.28 157.74 -91.79
C ILE A 2 -82.44 157.07 -91.02
N TYR A 3 -82.73 155.79 -91.29
CA TYR A 3 -82.95 154.66 -90.35
C TYR A 3 -83.67 153.48 -91.04
N THR A 4 -83.17 152.25 -90.92
CA THR A 4 -83.96 150.98 -90.91
C THR A 4 -83.04 149.75 -90.75
N ARG A 5 -82.82 149.26 -89.51
CA ARG A 5 -82.10 147.99 -89.22
C ARG A 5 -82.50 147.31 -87.88
N LYS A 6 -83.77 147.35 -87.46
CA LYS A 6 -84.19 146.77 -86.15
C LYS A 6 -84.61 145.28 -86.19
N GLY A 7 -84.66 144.62 -87.35
CA GLY A 7 -85.07 143.19 -87.45
C GLY A 7 -83.97 142.15 -87.23
N LYS A 8 -82.68 142.50 -87.31
CA LYS A 8 -81.55 141.54 -87.26
C LYS A 8 -81.07 141.20 -85.84
N LEU A 9 -81.54 141.92 -84.81
CA LEU A 9 -81.10 141.73 -83.42
C LEU A 9 -81.77 140.54 -82.72
N ILE A 10 -82.99 140.16 -83.14
CA ILE A 10 -83.73 139.06 -82.48
C ILE A 10 -83.14 137.70 -82.89
N LEU A 11 -82.67 137.55 -84.13
CA LEU A 11 -82.06 136.30 -84.61
C LEU A 11 -80.70 136.01 -83.92
N ALA A 12 -79.94 137.05 -83.59
CA ALA A 12 -78.66 136.90 -82.90
C ALA A 12 -78.82 136.40 -81.45
N ALA A 13 -79.89 136.79 -80.77
CA ALA A 13 -80.15 136.37 -79.39
C ALA A 13 -80.50 134.88 -79.27
N VAL A 14 -81.23 134.32 -80.26
CA VAL A 14 -81.63 132.90 -80.24
C VAL A 14 -80.44 131.98 -80.52
N VAL A 15 -79.53 132.37 -81.41
CA VAL A 15 -78.31 131.60 -81.69
C VAL A 15 -77.37 131.58 -80.48
N LEU A 16 -77.27 132.69 -79.74
CA LEU A 16 -76.45 132.75 -78.54
C LEU A 16 -76.96 131.82 -77.43
N ALA A 17 -78.28 131.69 -77.27
CA ALA A 17 -78.87 130.82 -76.26
C ALA A 17 -78.58 129.33 -76.51
N ILE A 18 -78.57 128.89 -77.79
CA ILE A 18 -78.30 127.50 -78.15
C ILE A 18 -76.83 127.12 -77.89
N ILE A 19 -75.89 128.05 -78.09
CA ILE A 19 -74.46 127.82 -77.83
C ILE A 19 -74.19 127.64 -76.33
N VAL A 20 -74.89 128.39 -75.46
CA VAL A 20 -74.73 128.27 -74.00
C VAL A 20 -75.21 126.92 -73.48
N VAL A 21 -76.30 126.38 -74.03
CA VAL A 21 -76.80 125.05 -73.63
C VAL A 21 -75.87 123.93 -74.10
N TRP A 22 -75.26 124.05 -75.28
CA TRP A 22 -74.29 123.06 -75.77
C TRP A 22 -72.98 123.05 -74.96
N ALA A 23 -72.52 124.21 -74.49
CA ALA A 23 -71.34 124.33 -73.63
C ALA A 23 -71.57 123.73 -72.22
N ALA A 24 -72.82 123.71 -71.73
CA ALA A 24 -73.14 123.17 -70.42
C ALA A 24 -73.18 121.63 -70.37
N VAL A 25 -73.52 120.96 -71.48
CA VAL A 25 -73.58 119.49 -71.55
C VAL A 25 -72.20 118.87 -71.86
N GLY A 26 -71.26 119.65 -72.41
CA GLY A 26 -69.89 119.20 -72.69
C GLY A 26 -68.98 118.98 -71.48
N LYS A 27 -69.42 119.36 -70.26
CA LYS A 27 -68.66 119.15 -69.00
C LYS A 27 -68.91 117.78 -68.33
N VAL A 28 -69.22 116.78 -69.14
CA VAL A 28 -68.93 115.36 -68.82
C VAL A 28 -67.50 115.05 -69.29
N ARG A 29 -66.52 115.24 -68.41
CA ARG A 29 -65.33 114.38 -68.27
C ARG A 29 -64.34 114.94 -67.25
N SER A 30 -63.88 114.05 -66.38
CA SER A 30 -62.75 114.17 -65.45
C SER A 30 -62.99 114.91 -64.13
N ALA A 31 -63.22 114.14 -63.04
CA ALA A 31 -62.19 113.92 -62.00
C ALA A 31 -62.72 113.10 -60.78
N ARG A 32 -61.88 112.16 -60.29
CA ARG A 32 -61.85 111.51 -58.94
C ARG A 32 -62.72 110.25 -58.76
N THR A 33 -62.28 108.97 -58.78
CA THR A 33 -61.13 108.17 -58.25
C THR A 33 -61.35 107.59 -56.82
N ASN A 34 -61.42 106.25 -56.67
CA ASN A 34 -60.54 105.42 -55.81
C ASN A 34 -61.01 103.94 -55.71
N GLU A 35 -60.20 103.03 -56.25
CA GLU A 35 -60.21 101.57 -56.03
C GLU A 35 -59.47 101.18 -54.73
N PRO A 36 -59.83 100.06 -54.06
CA PRO A 36 -58.94 99.37 -53.12
C PRO A 36 -57.97 98.46 -53.88
N VAL A 37 -56.67 98.58 -53.56
CA VAL A 37 -55.59 97.72 -54.10
C VAL A 37 -55.61 96.37 -53.36
N ILE A 38 -55.79 95.27 -54.09
CA ILE A 38 -55.61 93.91 -53.59
C ILE A 38 -54.32 93.35 -54.18
N GLU A 39 -53.30 93.16 -53.35
CA GLU A 39 -52.11 92.42 -53.75
C GLU A 39 -52.47 90.94 -53.90
N THR A 40 -52.40 90.44 -55.13
CA THR A 40 -52.56 89.01 -55.43
C THR A 40 -51.29 88.50 -56.09
N GLU A 41 -50.74 87.41 -55.56
CA GLU A 41 -49.69 86.63 -56.20
C GLU A 41 -50.27 85.36 -56.84
N LYS A 42 -49.67 84.91 -57.95
CA LYS A 42 -50.04 83.65 -58.61
C LYS A 42 -49.51 82.46 -57.80
N ALA A 43 -50.41 81.59 -57.34
CA ALA A 43 -50.04 80.35 -56.67
C ALA A 43 -49.26 79.42 -57.62
N ALA A 44 -47.98 79.16 -57.29
CA ALA A 44 -47.13 78.19 -57.99
C ALA A 44 -47.02 76.89 -57.19
N ARG A 45 -47.16 75.74 -57.87
CA ARG A 45 -46.93 74.42 -57.26
C ARG A 45 -45.43 74.12 -57.23
N GLY A 46 -44.84 74.15 -56.03
CA GLY A 46 -43.50 73.64 -55.76
C GLY A 46 -43.56 72.34 -54.97
N ARG A 47 -42.56 71.46 -55.14
CA ARG A 47 -42.43 70.22 -54.35
C ARG A 47 -42.05 70.57 -52.91
N ILE A 48 -42.99 70.47 -52.00
CA ILE A 48 -42.77 70.60 -50.55
C ILE A 48 -42.25 69.25 -50.06
N VAL A 49 -40.97 69.20 -49.66
CA VAL A 49 -40.37 68.01 -49.05
C VAL A 49 -40.46 68.18 -47.53
N SER A 50 -41.26 67.33 -46.87
CA SER A 50 -41.31 67.26 -45.41
C SER A 50 -40.23 66.31 -44.94
N THR A 51 -39.12 66.84 -44.45
CA THR A 51 -38.04 66.03 -43.87
C THR A 51 -38.41 65.69 -42.43
N VAL A 52 -38.65 64.41 -42.16
CA VAL A 52 -38.83 63.91 -40.79
C VAL A 52 -37.45 63.56 -40.24
N SER A 53 -36.95 64.37 -39.33
CA SER A 53 -35.69 64.10 -38.64
C SER A 53 -35.92 63.09 -37.51
N ALA A 54 -35.41 61.88 -37.66
CA ALA A 54 -35.32 60.90 -36.57
C ALA A 54 -33.90 60.92 -36.01
N SER A 55 -33.75 61.35 -34.76
CA SER A 55 -32.48 61.27 -34.03
C SER A 55 -32.33 59.88 -33.43
N GLY A 56 -31.31 59.15 -33.88
CA GLY A 56 -30.88 57.88 -33.29
C GLY A 56 -29.46 57.98 -32.75
N ILE A 57 -29.15 57.18 -31.73
CA ILE A 57 -27.79 57.02 -31.23
C ILE A 57 -27.10 55.87 -31.99
N LEU A 58 -25.88 56.12 -32.48
CA LEU A 58 -25.05 55.07 -33.08
C LEU A 58 -24.39 54.27 -31.96
N GLN A 59 -24.56 52.94 -31.99
CA GLN A 59 -23.93 52.01 -31.06
C GLN A 59 -22.99 51.07 -31.80
N PRO A 60 -21.85 50.70 -31.20
CA PRO A 60 -20.93 49.72 -31.78
C PRO A 60 -21.58 48.34 -31.85
N LEU A 61 -21.33 47.63 -32.95
CA LEU A 61 -21.87 46.27 -33.15
C LEU A 61 -21.31 45.25 -32.15
N THR A 62 -20.04 45.42 -31.75
CA THR A 62 -19.35 44.53 -30.81
C THR A 62 -18.41 45.36 -29.94
N THR A 63 -18.59 45.29 -28.62
CA THR A 63 -17.67 45.87 -27.64
C THR A 63 -17.12 44.73 -26.80
N ILE A 64 -15.78 44.63 -26.69
CA ILE A 64 -15.10 43.60 -25.91
C ILE A 64 -14.34 44.30 -24.79
N ASP A 65 -14.71 44.00 -23.55
CA ASP A 65 -13.95 44.43 -22.37
C ASP A 65 -12.73 43.52 -22.20
N ILE A 66 -11.54 44.08 -22.37
CA ILE A 66 -10.29 43.35 -22.13
C ILE A 66 -10.01 43.34 -20.62
N LYS A 67 -10.18 42.18 -19.99
CA LYS A 67 -9.86 41.95 -18.58
C LYS A 67 -8.66 41.03 -18.47
N SER A 68 -7.81 41.28 -17.47
CA SER A 68 -6.72 40.35 -17.19
C SER A 68 -7.26 39.04 -16.58
N ASN A 69 -6.73 37.91 -17.04
CA ASN A 69 -6.97 36.59 -16.45
C ASN A 69 -6.07 36.30 -15.24
N ALA A 70 -4.99 37.06 -15.06
CA ALA A 70 -4.08 36.95 -13.93
C ALA A 70 -4.03 38.27 -13.15
N GLY A 71 -4.17 38.20 -11.83
CA GLY A 71 -3.93 39.38 -10.99
C GLY A 71 -2.45 39.74 -11.01
N GLY A 72 -2.13 41.02 -11.03
CA GLY A 72 -0.74 41.47 -10.99
C GLY A 72 -0.57 42.93 -11.38
N ARG A 73 0.60 43.48 -11.09
CA ARG A 73 0.97 44.84 -11.52
C ARG A 73 1.26 44.82 -13.02
N VAL A 74 0.77 45.84 -13.73
CA VAL A 74 1.13 46.04 -15.14
C VAL A 74 2.60 46.45 -15.18
N ASP A 75 3.42 45.64 -15.84
CA ASP A 75 4.85 45.89 -16.03
C ASP A 75 5.07 46.89 -17.17
N THR A 76 4.41 46.64 -18.32
CA THR A 76 4.48 47.53 -19.50
C THR A 76 3.13 47.60 -20.19
N LEU A 77 2.76 48.80 -20.65
CA LEU A 77 1.63 49.05 -21.55
C LEU A 77 2.20 49.42 -22.92
N SER A 78 1.94 48.59 -23.92
CA SER A 78 2.58 48.67 -25.24
C SER A 78 1.75 49.44 -26.29
N VAL A 79 0.61 50.00 -25.90
CA VAL A 79 -0.28 50.74 -26.81
C VAL A 79 -0.92 51.95 -26.11
N ASP A 80 -1.14 53.02 -26.87
CA ASP A 80 -1.76 54.25 -26.39
C ASP A 80 -3.27 54.30 -26.66
N VAL A 81 -3.98 55.16 -25.91
CA VAL A 81 -5.42 55.37 -26.06
C VAL A 81 -5.75 55.86 -27.47
N GLY A 82 -6.66 55.16 -28.15
CA GLY A 82 -7.06 55.46 -29.53
C GLY A 82 -6.28 54.69 -30.61
N SER A 83 -5.31 53.87 -30.23
CA SER A 83 -4.56 53.02 -31.17
C SER A 83 -5.42 51.89 -31.73
N VAL A 84 -5.31 51.62 -33.04
CA VAL A 84 -5.92 50.45 -33.68
C VAL A 84 -5.04 49.23 -33.41
N VAL A 85 -5.58 48.22 -32.73
CA VAL A 85 -4.88 46.97 -32.40
C VAL A 85 -5.42 45.78 -33.19
N LYS A 86 -4.57 44.81 -33.49
CA LYS A 86 -4.94 43.57 -34.19
C LYS A 86 -5.10 42.41 -33.21
N THR A 87 -5.86 41.38 -33.61
CA THR A 87 -5.98 40.14 -32.84
C THR A 87 -4.60 39.52 -32.60
N GLY A 88 -4.30 39.18 -31.33
CA GLY A 88 -3.01 38.61 -30.91
C GLY A 88 -1.91 39.63 -30.64
N GLN A 89 -2.15 40.93 -30.85
CA GLN A 89 -1.20 41.97 -30.48
C GLN A 89 -1.13 42.12 -28.96
N VAL A 90 0.10 42.16 -28.42
CA VAL A 90 0.32 42.37 -26.98
C VAL A 90 0.03 43.83 -26.64
N ILE A 91 -0.98 44.04 -25.79
CA ILE A 91 -1.45 45.36 -25.36
C ILE A 91 -0.75 45.75 -24.05
N ALA A 92 -0.61 44.80 -23.11
CA ALA A 92 0.07 45.00 -21.84
C ALA A 92 0.77 43.72 -21.40
N ARG A 93 1.88 43.86 -20.65
CA ARG A 93 2.56 42.77 -19.94
C ARG A 93 2.30 42.93 -18.45
N ILE A 94 1.97 41.83 -17.79
CA ILE A 94 1.75 41.77 -16.34
C ILE A 94 2.98 41.11 -15.71
N ASP A 95 3.40 41.63 -14.56
CA ASP A 95 4.50 41.08 -13.77
C ASP A 95 4.19 39.62 -13.36
N PRO A 96 4.98 38.62 -13.80
CA PRO A 96 4.67 37.22 -13.56
C PRO A 96 5.23 36.69 -12.22
N THR A 97 5.84 37.55 -11.38
CA THR A 97 6.58 37.12 -10.19
C THR A 97 5.79 36.15 -9.31
N ASP A 98 4.54 36.47 -8.97
CA ASP A 98 3.69 35.59 -8.13
C ASP A 98 3.44 34.23 -8.79
N THR A 99 3.21 34.22 -10.11
CA THR A 99 2.99 32.98 -10.86
C THR A 99 4.25 32.12 -10.90
N LEU A 100 5.42 32.74 -11.06
CA LEU A 100 6.70 32.04 -11.06
C LEU A 100 7.03 31.49 -9.67
N THR A 101 6.71 32.21 -8.60
CA THR A 101 6.86 31.72 -7.23
C THR A 101 5.97 30.50 -6.97
N VAL A 102 4.70 30.54 -7.39
CA VAL A 102 3.78 29.40 -7.28
C VAL A 102 4.30 28.21 -8.09
N LEU A 103 4.79 28.43 -9.30
CA LEU A 103 5.38 27.39 -10.14
C LEU A 103 6.61 26.76 -9.47
N SER A 104 7.54 27.58 -8.97
CA SER A 104 8.75 27.12 -8.30
C SER A 104 8.43 26.31 -7.03
N GLN A 105 7.44 26.74 -6.25
CA GLN A 105 6.95 25.98 -5.09
C GLN A 105 6.36 24.63 -5.51
N ALA A 106 5.52 24.61 -6.55
CA ALA A 106 4.93 23.38 -7.06
C ALA A 106 5.98 22.40 -7.61
N GLU A 107 7.03 22.90 -8.26
CA GLU A 107 8.16 22.09 -8.72
C GLU A 107 8.97 21.51 -7.56
N ALA A 108 9.22 22.30 -6.51
CA ALA A 108 9.86 21.83 -5.29
C ALA A 108 9.04 20.75 -4.57
N ASP A 109 7.72 20.94 -4.49
CA ASP A 109 6.79 19.97 -3.91
C ASP A 109 6.77 18.67 -4.72
N LEU A 110 6.79 18.76 -6.05
CA LEU A 110 6.89 17.60 -6.95
C LEU A 110 8.20 16.84 -6.74
N LEU A 111 9.33 17.55 -6.62
CA LEU A 111 10.63 16.94 -6.35
C LEU A 111 10.63 16.22 -5.00
N ALA A 112 10.10 16.85 -3.95
CA ALA A 112 9.98 16.25 -2.63
C ALA A 112 9.06 15.01 -2.64
N ALA A 113 7.93 15.06 -3.36
CA ALA A 113 7.03 13.92 -3.52
C ALA A 113 7.72 12.75 -4.25
N ARG A 114 8.48 13.03 -5.32
CA ARG A 114 9.26 12.01 -6.03
C ARG A 114 10.33 11.39 -5.15
N ALA A 115 11.04 12.20 -4.36
CA ALA A 115 12.04 11.70 -3.40
C ALA A 115 11.41 10.78 -2.36
N LYS A 116 10.24 11.15 -1.81
CA LYS A 116 9.46 10.29 -0.89
C LYS A 116 9.06 8.96 -1.52
N VAL A 117 8.62 8.96 -2.78
CA VAL A 117 8.31 7.72 -3.52
C VAL A 117 9.56 6.86 -3.71
N GLY A 118 10.70 7.47 -4.03
CA GLY A 118 11.99 6.77 -4.14
C GLY A 118 12.40 6.12 -2.82
N GLN A 119 12.35 6.86 -1.72
CA GLN A 119 12.63 6.36 -0.37
C GLN A 119 11.68 5.21 0.03
N ALA A 120 10.38 5.35 -0.23
CA ALA A 120 9.40 4.31 0.06
C ALA A 120 9.62 3.02 -0.75
N ARG A 121 10.06 3.15 -2.02
CA ARG A 121 10.42 1.98 -2.84
C ARG A 121 11.65 1.26 -2.31
N GLU A 122 12.68 2.01 -1.91
CA GLU A 122 13.89 1.43 -1.33
C GLU A 122 13.58 0.72 0.00
N SER A 123 12.77 1.33 0.87
CA SER A 123 12.36 0.70 2.13
C SER A 123 11.57 -0.59 1.89
N MET A 124 10.64 -0.59 0.93
CA MET A 124 9.91 -1.82 0.56
C MET A 124 10.82 -2.91 -0.01
N ALA A 125 11.84 -2.53 -0.79
CA ALA A 125 12.80 -3.48 -1.34
C ALA A 125 13.66 -4.11 -0.24
N LEU A 126 14.13 -3.31 0.71
CA LEU A 126 14.87 -3.78 1.89
C LEU A 126 14.02 -4.71 2.75
N GLU A 127 12.76 -4.35 3.01
CA GLU A 127 11.83 -5.19 3.78
C GLU A 127 11.52 -6.51 3.06
N SER A 128 11.36 -6.48 1.74
CA SER A 128 11.18 -7.69 0.92
C SER A 128 12.41 -8.61 0.98
N GLN A 129 13.62 -8.04 0.93
CA GLN A 129 14.86 -8.80 1.08
C GLN A 129 15.00 -9.42 2.48
N GLN A 130 14.69 -8.65 3.53
CA GLN A 130 14.70 -9.14 4.91
C GLN A 130 13.67 -10.25 5.12
N SER A 131 12.46 -10.10 4.60
CA SER A 131 11.42 -11.13 4.63
C SER A 131 11.86 -12.40 3.89
N ALA A 132 12.42 -12.27 2.68
CA ALA A 132 12.95 -13.40 1.94
C ALA A 132 14.10 -14.12 2.69
N ALA A 133 14.98 -13.37 3.35
CA ALA A 133 16.01 -13.94 4.21
C ALA A 133 15.42 -14.67 5.43
N GLY A 134 14.40 -14.08 6.06
CA GLY A 134 13.66 -14.69 7.17
C GLY A 134 12.98 -16.00 6.76
N ILE A 135 12.35 -16.05 5.58
CA ILE A 135 11.74 -17.26 5.04
C ILE A 135 12.80 -18.34 4.75
N ARG A 136 13.96 -17.96 4.18
CA ARG A 136 15.07 -18.91 3.96
C ARG A 136 15.56 -19.50 5.28
N GLN A 137 15.76 -18.67 6.30
CA GLN A 137 16.19 -19.12 7.62
C GLN A 137 15.16 -20.04 8.28
N ALA A 138 13.87 -19.68 8.21
CA ALA A 138 12.78 -20.50 8.73
C ALA A 138 12.74 -21.86 8.03
N ARG A 139 12.95 -21.90 6.71
CA ARG A 139 13.01 -23.14 5.94
C ARG A 139 14.20 -24.01 6.34
N SER A 140 15.39 -23.42 6.49
CA SER A 140 16.57 -24.16 6.97
C SER A 140 16.36 -24.74 8.37
N ASN A 141 15.72 -23.98 9.28
CA ASN A 141 15.38 -24.46 10.62
C ASN A 141 14.36 -25.60 10.58
N TYR A 142 13.35 -25.51 9.72
CA TYR A 142 12.36 -26.57 9.52
C TYR A 142 13.01 -27.86 9.00
N GLU A 143 13.86 -27.78 7.98
CA GLU A 143 14.57 -28.95 7.45
C GLU A 143 15.49 -29.56 8.51
N ALA A 144 16.23 -28.74 9.27
CA ALA A 144 17.06 -29.22 10.37
C ALA A 144 16.23 -29.91 11.47
N ALA A 145 15.07 -29.35 11.82
CA ALA A 145 14.15 -29.95 12.80
C ALA A 145 13.59 -31.28 12.28
N ARG A 146 13.26 -31.37 11.00
CA ARG A 146 12.78 -32.59 10.36
C ARG A 146 13.84 -33.70 10.36
N VAL A 147 15.09 -33.38 10.04
CA VAL A 147 16.21 -34.34 10.12
C VAL A 147 16.42 -34.82 11.56
N ARG A 148 16.34 -33.93 12.55
CA ARG A 148 16.42 -34.31 13.97
C ARG A 148 15.29 -35.24 14.38
N LEU A 149 14.05 -34.97 13.94
CA LEU A 149 12.91 -35.84 14.18
C LEU A 149 13.16 -37.23 13.59
N GLN A 150 13.58 -37.32 12.33
CA GLN A 150 13.87 -38.58 11.68
C GLN A 150 14.99 -39.38 12.39
N GLN A 151 16.03 -38.70 12.87
CA GLN A 151 17.09 -39.33 13.66
C GLN A 151 16.58 -39.85 15.01
N ALA A 152 15.75 -39.07 15.69
CA ALA A 152 15.15 -39.46 16.97
C ALA A 152 14.20 -40.66 16.80
N GLU A 153 13.40 -40.68 15.74
CA GLU A 153 12.54 -41.81 15.38
C GLU A 153 13.35 -43.06 15.07
N ALA A 154 14.41 -42.97 14.26
CA ALA A 154 15.27 -44.10 13.96
C ALA A 154 15.97 -44.67 15.22
N GLN A 155 16.38 -43.81 16.16
CA GLN A 155 16.93 -44.25 17.45
C GLN A 155 15.86 -44.94 18.31
N ALA A 156 14.65 -44.39 18.36
CA ALA A 156 13.53 -44.98 19.08
C ALA A 156 13.12 -46.34 18.50
N GLU A 157 13.14 -46.51 17.18
CA GLU A 157 12.91 -47.80 16.50
C GLU A 157 14.02 -48.81 16.73
N ALA A 158 15.27 -48.37 16.86
CA ALA A 158 16.39 -49.26 17.17
C ALA A 158 16.38 -49.75 18.63
N GLN A 159 15.82 -48.96 19.55
CA GLN A 159 15.84 -49.24 21.00
C GLN A 159 15.24 -50.60 21.39
N PRO A 160 14.06 -51.03 20.89
CA PRO A 160 13.51 -52.35 21.18
C PRO A 160 14.42 -53.48 20.72
N SER A 161 15.04 -53.37 19.55
CA SER A 161 15.95 -54.39 19.02
C SER A 161 17.18 -54.52 19.92
N ILE A 162 17.82 -53.40 20.28
CA ILE A 162 18.97 -53.39 21.20
C ILE A 162 18.60 -54.02 22.55
N THR A 163 17.43 -53.64 23.10
CA THR A 163 16.95 -54.16 24.39
C THR A 163 16.67 -55.67 24.32
N LYS A 164 16.06 -56.15 23.23
CA LYS A 164 15.83 -57.59 23.00
C LYS A 164 17.13 -58.37 22.92
N PHE A 165 18.15 -57.86 22.22
CA PHE A 165 19.47 -58.51 22.17
C PHE A 165 20.13 -58.59 23.54
N ALA A 166 20.05 -57.53 24.35
CA ALA A 166 20.57 -57.53 25.72
C ALA A 166 19.85 -58.56 26.62
N ILE A 167 18.52 -58.65 26.52
CA ILE A 167 17.74 -59.65 27.25
C ILE A 167 18.12 -61.06 26.81
N ALA A 168 18.21 -61.33 25.50
CA ALA A 168 18.58 -62.64 24.98
C ALA A 168 19.99 -63.08 25.43
N GLN A 169 20.94 -62.15 25.47
CA GLN A 169 22.29 -62.40 25.98
C GLN A 169 22.28 -62.72 27.48
N ALA A 170 21.52 -61.95 28.27
CA ALA A 170 21.37 -62.19 29.70
C ALA A 170 20.71 -63.55 29.99
N GLU A 171 19.70 -63.94 29.22
CA GLU A 171 19.07 -65.25 29.31
C GLU A 171 20.04 -66.39 28.97
N ALA A 172 20.85 -66.24 27.91
CA ALA A 172 21.86 -67.23 27.55
C ALA A 172 22.89 -67.42 28.67
N GLY A 173 23.35 -66.32 29.29
CA GLY A 173 24.23 -66.36 30.45
C GLY A 173 23.59 -67.05 31.66
N TYR A 174 22.32 -66.73 31.96
CA TYR A 174 21.56 -67.37 33.03
C TYR A 174 21.43 -68.88 32.82
N ARG A 175 21.10 -69.32 31.59
CA ARG A 175 21.04 -70.75 31.24
C ARG A 175 22.40 -71.43 31.43
N SER A 176 23.47 -70.82 30.94
CA SER A 176 24.83 -71.36 31.14
C SER A 176 25.19 -71.51 32.63
N ALA A 177 24.91 -70.48 33.45
CA ALA A 177 25.13 -70.53 34.88
C ALA A 177 24.29 -71.61 35.59
N GLN A 178 23.04 -71.80 35.16
CA GLN A 178 22.22 -72.92 35.63
C GLN A 178 22.83 -74.27 35.28
N GLU A 179 23.34 -74.47 34.06
CA GLU A 179 23.98 -75.73 33.68
C GLU A 179 25.26 -75.97 34.47
N THR A 180 26.09 -74.95 34.68
CA THR A 180 27.27 -75.04 35.56
C THR A 180 26.86 -75.44 36.98
N LEU A 181 25.79 -74.85 37.54
CA LEU A 181 25.29 -75.24 38.85
C LEU A 181 24.82 -76.70 38.87
N ARG A 182 24.13 -77.17 37.83
CA ARG A 182 23.70 -78.58 37.72
C ARG A 182 24.91 -79.51 37.65
N GLN A 183 25.93 -79.16 36.86
CA GLN A 183 27.18 -79.90 36.77
C GLN A 183 27.94 -79.94 38.10
N LEU A 184 28.02 -78.81 38.83
CA LEU A 184 28.65 -78.78 40.15
C LEU A 184 27.90 -79.65 41.16
N LYS A 185 26.56 -79.61 41.13
CA LYS A 185 25.73 -80.49 41.96
C LYS A 185 25.89 -81.97 41.59
N SER A 186 26.01 -82.30 40.31
CA SER A 186 26.13 -83.69 39.85
C SER A 186 27.56 -84.23 39.90
N ALA A 187 28.59 -83.40 39.78
CA ALA A 187 30.01 -83.79 39.84
C ALA A 187 30.57 -83.75 41.28
N GLY A 188 30.14 -82.78 42.10
CA GLY A 188 30.62 -82.62 43.47
C GLY A 188 30.09 -83.71 44.43
N VAL A 189 28.88 -84.22 44.19
CA VAL A 189 28.29 -85.24 45.08
C VAL A 189 28.95 -86.61 44.92
N PRO A 190 29.19 -87.18 43.73
CA PRO A 190 29.82 -88.49 43.59
C PRO A 190 31.31 -88.50 43.94
N GLN A 191 32.08 -87.48 43.53
CA GLN A 191 33.54 -87.47 43.74
C GLN A 191 33.89 -87.22 45.22
N GLY A 192 33.21 -86.26 45.87
CA GLY A 192 33.38 -86.01 47.30
C GLY A 192 32.91 -87.18 48.15
N THR A 193 31.74 -87.77 47.85
CA THR A 193 31.26 -88.93 48.62
C THR A 193 32.07 -90.20 48.39
N ALA A 194 32.60 -90.43 47.18
CA ALA A 194 33.47 -91.58 46.91
C ALA A 194 34.81 -91.46 47.66
N GLN A 195 35.42 -90.27 47.70
CA GLN A 195 36.66 -90.03 48.45
C GLN A 195 36.44 -90.15 49.95
N ILE A 196 35.37 -89.55 50.49
CA ILE A 196 35.03 -89.65 51.92
C ILE A 196 34.71 -91.10 52.30
N ARG A 197 33.99 -91.84 51.45
CA ARG A 197 33.68 -93.26 51.68
C ARG A 197 34.92 -94.15 51.61
N ALA A 198 35.84 -93.89 50.68
CA ALA A 198 37.11 -94.61 50.59
C ALA A 198 37.99 -94.33 51.83
N ALA A 199 38.09 -93.07 52.26
CA ALA A 199 38.81 -92.68 53.48
C ALA A 199 38.19 -93.33 54.73
N TYR A 200 36.86 -93.34 54.84
CA TYR A 200 36.14 -94.02 55.93
C TYR A 200 36.42 -95.53 55.94
N ASN A 201 36.34 -96.20 54.79
CA ASN A 201 36.60 -97.63 54.68
C ASN A 201 38.06 -97.97 55.03
N GLN A 202 39.01 -97.12 54.63
CA GLN A 202 40.43 -97.29 54.96
C GLN A 202 40.69 -97.10 56.46
N ALA A 203 40.13 -96.07 57.08
CA ALA A 203 40.23 -95.82 58.52
C ALA A 203 39.63 -96.99 59.32
N LYS A 204 38.46 -97.49 58.91
CA LYS A 204 37.83 -98.66 59.52
C LYS A 204 38.70 -99.91 59.41
N ALA A 205 39.29 -100.17 58.24
CA ALA A 205 40.18 -101.32 58.04
C ALA A 205 41.47 -101.23 58.89
N SER A 206 42.01 -100.02 59.08
CA SER A 206 43.16 -99.78 59.95
C SER A 206 42.82 -100.02 61.43
N LEU A 207 41.67 -99.52 61.90
CA LEU A 207 41.17 -99.79 63.25
C LEU A 207 40.98 -101.29 63.49
N ASP A 208 40.36 -102.01 62.54
CA ASP A 208 40.17 -103.46 62.63
C ASP A 208 41.51 -104.21 62.71
N LYS A 209 42.53 -103.77 61.96
CA LYS A 209 43.87 -104.34 62.02
C LYS A 209 44.55 -104.06 63.36
N ALA A 210 44.49 -102.83 63.86
CA ALA A 210 45.07 -102.44 65.15
C ALA A 210 44.41 -103.21 66.29
N LYS A 211 43.08 -103.35 66.28
CA LYS A 211 42.32 -104.16 67.23
C LYS A 211 42.77 -105.62 67.24
N ARG A 212 42.82 -106.26 66.05
CA ARG A 212 43.30 -107.65 65.95
C ARG A 212 44.75 -107.80 66.42
N ASN A 213 45.59 -106.77 66.27
CA ASN A 213 46.95 -106.79 66.77
C ASN A 213 46.98 -106.72 68.30
N TYR A 214 46.26 -105.77 68.88
CA TYR A 214 46.08 -105.64 70.32
C TYR A 214 45.53 -106.93 70.94
N ASP A 215 44.43 -107.48 70.39
CA ASP A 215 43.82 -108.71 70.90
C ASP A 215 44.80 -109.90 70.89
N ARG A 216 45.61 -110.03 69.83
CA ARG A 216 46.65 -111.07 69.73
C ARG A 216 47.76 -110.85 70.75
N GLN A 217 48.25 -109.63 70.88
CA GLN A 217 49.33 -109.31 71.81
C GLN A 217 48.87 -109.45 73.26
N LYS A 218 47.65 -109.02 73.57
CA LYS A 218 47.03 -109.23 74.88
C LYS A 218 46.97 -110.72 75.22
N ASN A 219 46.51 -111.55 74.28
CA ASN A 219 46.46 -113.01 74.49
C ASN A 219 47.85 -113.61 74.72
N LEU A 220 48.87 -113.14 73.99
CA LEU A 220 50.26 -113.60 74.16
C LEU A 220 50.87 -113.12 75.48
N PHE A 221 50.54 -111.90 75.92
CA PHE A 221 50.98 -111.34 77.21
C PHE A 221 50.33 -112.07 78.38
N ASP A 222 49.01 -112.31 78.31
CA ASP A 222 48.25 -113.07 79.31
C ASP A 222 48.81 -114.49 79.49
N LYS A 223 49.50 -115.02 78.48
CA LYS A 223 50.20 -116.32 78.49
C LYS A 223 51.70 -116.24 78.82
N GLY A 224 52.23 -115.04 79.07
CA GLY A 224 53.64 -114.81 79.42
C GLY A 224 54.65 -114.85 78.27
N PHE A 225 54.20 -114.84 77.00
CA PHE A 225 55.06 -115.00 75.82
C PHE A 225 55.64 -113.68 75.29
N ILE A 226 55.19 -112.52 75.77
CA ILE A 226 55.73 -111.20 75.38
C ILE A 226 55.88 -110.26 76.60
N PRO A 227 56.78 -109.27 76.54
CA PRO A 227 56.91 -108.24 77.57
C PRO A 227 55.72 -107.26 77.62
N ALA A 228 55.51 -106.63 78.79
CA ALA A 228 54.46 -105.61 78.98
C ALA A 228 54.58 -104.44 78.00
N SER A 229 55.81 -104.01 77.71
CA SER A 229 56.08 -102.92 76.75
C SER A 229 55.57 -103.20 75.34
N THR A 230 55.49 -104.47 74.94
CA THR A 230 54.95 -104.87 73.63
C THR A 230 53.43 -104.72 73.63
N LEU A 231 52.74 -105.16 74.69
CA LEU A 231 51.31 -104.96 74.85
C LEU A 231 50.94 -103.47 74.95
N ASP A 232 51.71 -102.68 75.70
CA ASP A 232 51.48 -101.23 75.83
C ASP A 232 51.58 -100.53 74.46
N SER A 233 52.56 -100.94 73.65
CA SER A 233 52.73 -100.41 72.27
C SER A 233 51.52 -100.75 71.39
N ALA A 234 51.03 -101.99 71.43
CA ALA A 234 49.83 -102.36 70.67
C ALA A 234 48.53 -101.73 71.21
N THR A 235 48.47 -101.44 72.51
CA THR A 235 47.35 -100.71 73.13
C THR A 235 47.33 -99.28 72.61
N LEU A 236 48.49 -98.62 72.57
CA LEU A 236 48.63 -97.28 72.00
C LEU A 236 48.26 -97.24 70.52
N ASP A 237 48.71 -98.22 69.73
CA ASP A 237 48.35 -98.34 68.30
C ASP A 237 46.84 -98.54 68.08
N TYR A 238 46.16 -99.25 68.99
CA TYR A 238 44.72 -99.45 68.91
C TYR A 238 43.93 -98.19 69.28
N GLU A 239 44.30 -97.52 70.38
CA GLU A 239 43.63 -96.28 70.82
C GLU A 239 43.88 -95.13 69.82
N THR A 240 45.06 -95.04 69.23
CA THR A 240 45.34 -94.05 68.16
C THR A 240 44.55 -94.32 66.88
N ALA A 241 44.26 -95.58 66.54
CA ALA A 241 43.42 -95.91 65.39
C ALA A 241 41.91 -95.71 65.66
N LYS A 242 41.50 -95.55 66.92
CA LYS A 242 40.10 -95.38 67.37
C LYS A 242 39.68 -93.91 67.50
N ALA A 243 40.65 -93.01 67.70
CA ALA A 243 40.46 -91.56 67.78
C ALA A 243 40.14 -90.95 66.40
#